data_AF-A0A842XVI0-F1
#
_entry.id   AF-A0A842XVI0-F1
#
_cell.length_a   1.000
_cell.length_b   1.000
_cell.length_c   1.000
_cell.angle_alpha   90.00
_cell.angle_beta   90.00
_cell.angle_gamma   90.00
#
_symmetry.space_group_name_H-M   'P 1'
#
loop_
_entity.id
_entity.type
_entity.pdbx_description
1 polymer ?
#
loop_
_entity_poly.entity_id
_entity_poly.type
_entity_poly.pdbx_seq_one_letter_code
_entity_poly.pdbx_strand_id
1 'polypeptide(L)'
;MSEAKSDLRDVFQKLSDRRLFEVLTDVDRLVAKFDRVAAKIDHASYGYAGFFNIVKVEEANLDRMIDFDNQLVDDVEKIVNEVEAFKAEVMKQEIKKAKERTQHLVETLEAFEKTFDKRGEVILGVS
;
A
#
# COMPACT_ATOMS: atom_id res chain seq x y z
N MET A 1 -2.25 7.26 2.75
CA MET A 1 -2.11 6.05 3.59
C MET A 1 -2.88 6.10 4.91
N SER A 2 -2.69 7.10 5.78
CA SER A 2 -3.43 7.19 7.06
C SER A 2 -4.96 7.25 6.88
N GLU A 3 -5.42 8.01 5.90
CA GLU A 3 -6.85 8.12 5.55
C GLU A 3 -7.43 6.79 5.06
N ALA A 4 -6.79 6.15 4.07
CA ALA A 4 -7.19 4.81 3.61
C ALA A 4 -7.26 3.78 4.75
N LYS A 5 -6.33 3.83 5.72
CA LYS A 5 -6.42 2.98 6.91
C LYS A 5 -7.67 3.28 7.75
N SER A 6 -7.98 4.56 7.96
CA SER A 6 -9.21 4.96 8.67
C SER A 6 -10.44 4.42 7.95
N ASP A 7 -10.46 4.51 6.62
CA ASP A 7 -11.56 4.03 5.79
C ASP A 7 -11.73 2.50 5.86
N LEU A 8 -10.64 1.74 5.88
CA LEU A 8 -10.71 0.29 6.09
C LEU A 8 -11.24 -0.09 7.47
N ARG A 9 -10.97 0.72 8.50
CA ARG A 9 -11.56 0.51 9.84
C ARG A 9 -13.07 0.79 9.84
N ASP A 10 -13.51 1.81 9.12
CA ASP A 10 -14.94 2.09 8.93
C ASP A 10 -15.63 0.93 8.18
N VAL A 11 -14.98 0.39 7.15
CA VAL A 11 -15.44 -0.80 6.43
C VAL A 11 -15.55 -2.00 7.36
N PHE A 12 -14.51 -2.30 8.14
CA PHE A 12 -14.50 -3.39 9.10
C PHE A 12 -15.67 -3.27 10.09
N GLN A 13 -15.83 -2.09 10.69
CA GLN A 13 -16.91 -1.83 11.64
C GLN A 13 -18.28 -2.07 10.99
N LYS A 14 -18.48 -1.57 9.76
CA LYS A 14 -19.77 -1.70 9.07
C LYS A 14 -20.10 -3.13 8.65
N LEU A 15 -19.10 -3.90 8.25
CA LEU A 15 -19.24 -5.33 7.95
C LEU A 15 -19.54 -6.14 9.23
N SER A 16 -18.94 -5.75 10.35
CA SER A 16 -19.15 -6.36 11.67
C SER A 16 -20.58 -6.13 12.17
N ASP A 17 -21.07 -4.89 12.09
CA ASP A 17 -22.46 -4.54 12.43
C ASP A 17 -23.48 -5.39 11.65
N ARG A 18 -23.12 -5.78 10.42
CA ARG A 18 -23.94 -6.62 9.53
C ARG A 18 -23.74 -8.13 9.70
N ARG A 19 -22.88 -8.55 10.63
CA ARG A 19 -22.57 -9.97 10.92
C ARG A 19 -21.97 -10.73 9.73
N LEU A 20 -21.27 -10.03 8.83
CA LEU A 20 -20.53 -10.65 7.72
C LEU A 20 -19.17 -11.17 8.19
N PHE A 21 -19.18 -12.14 9.09
CA PHE A 21 -17.96 -12.63 9.74
C PHE A 21 -16.96 -13.29 8.77
N GLU A 22 -17.43 -13.80 7.62
CA GLU A 22 -16.60 -14.48 6.63
C GLU A 22 -15.49 -13.61 6.03
N VAL A 23 -15.69 -12.27 5.99
CA VAL A 23 -14.74 -11.33 5.38
C VAL A 23 -13.97 -10.50 6.42
N LEU A 24 -14.41 -10.50 7.69
CA LEU A 24 -13.80 -9.66 8.73
C LEU A 24 -12.33 -10.01 8.97
N THR A 25 -11.99 -11.29 9.02
CA THR A 25 -10.60 -11.72 9.21
C THR A 25 -9.70 -11.24 8.08
N ASP A 26 -10.22 -11.22 6.85
CA ASP A 26 -9.44 -10.78 5.68
C ASP A 26 -9.26 -9.25 5.68
N VAL A 27 -10.29 -8.49 6.08
CA VAL A 27 -10.20 -7.03 6.23
C VAL A 27 -9.25 -6.65 7.38
N ASP A 28 -9.29 -7.36 8.51
CA ASP A 28 -8.38 -7.13 9.63
C ASP A 28 -6.92 -7.37 9.22
N ARG A 29 -6.65 -8.45 8.48
CA ARG A 29 -5.32 -8.72 7.90
C ARG A 29 -4.90 -7.62 6.93
N LEU A 30 -5.82 -7.12 6.11
CA LEU A 30 -5.54 -6.01 5.20
C LEU A 30 -5.14 -4.74 5.98
N VAL A 31 -5.86 -4.40 7.05
CA VAL A 31 -5.52 -3.26 7.93
C VAL A 31 -4.12 -3.43 8.53
N ALA A 32 -3.80 -4.62 9.06
CA ALA A 32 -2.48 -4.91 9.62
C ALA A 32 -1.36 -4.80 8.55
N LYS A 33 -1.65 -5.19 7.31
CA LYS A 33 -0.70 -5.08 6.19
C LYS A 33 -0.46 -3.62 5.80
N PHE A 34 -1.52 -2.80 5.75
CA PHE A 34 -1.40 -1.35 5.56
C PHE A 34 -0.50 -0.72 6.62
N ASP A 35 -0.67 -1.12 7.88
CA ASP A 35 0.17 -0.64 8.98
C ASP A 35 1.64 -0.98 8.80
N ARG A 36 1.93 -2.22 8.42
CA ARG A 36 3.29 -2.66 8.13
C ARG A 36 3.90 -1.86 6.98
N VAL A 37 3.16 -1.68 5.89
CA VAL A 37 3.65 -0.97 4.69
C VAL A 37 3.85 0.51 4.98
N ALA A 38 2.92 1.18 5.67
CA ALA A 38 3.08 2.57 6.08
C ALA A 38 4.32 2.76 6.96
N ALA A 39 4.50 1.91 7.97
CA ALA A 39 5.69 1.94 8.82
C ALA A 39 6.98 1.74 7.99
N LYS A 40 6.97 0.83 7.02
CA LYS A 40 8.12 0.58 6.14
C LYS A 40 8.49 1.82 5.30
N ILE A 41 7.50 2.51 4.74
CA ILE A 41 7.70 3.77 4.01
C ILE A 41 8.33 4.82 4.94
N ASP A 42 7.73 5.03 6.12
CA ASP A 42 8.18 6.04 7.09
C ASP A 42 9.61 5.80 7.59
N HIS A 43 10.03 4.52 7.71
CA HIS A 43 11.38 4.17 8.17
C HIS A 43 12.41 4.16 7.05
N ALA A 44 12.03 3.96 5.79
CA ALA A 44 12.96 3.93 4.67
C ALA A 44 13.68 5.27 4.44
N SER A 45 13.05 6.40 4.82
CA SER A 45 13.64 7.74 4.72
C SER A 45 14.96 7.88 5.50
N TYR A 46 15.15 7.11 6.59
CA TYR A 46 16.41 7.11 7.34
C TYR A 46 17.58 6.45 6.59
N GLY A 47 17.31 5.53 5.66
CA GLY A 47 18.35 4.85 4.87
C GLY A 47 18.89 5.66 3.70
N TYR A 48 18.17 6.71 3.26
CA TYR A 48 18.52 7.50 2.08
C TYR A 48 19.71 8.46 2.29
N ALA A 49 20.02 8.81 3.53
CA ALA A 49 21.11 9.74 3.87
C ALA A 49 22.52 9.25 3.44
N GLY A 50 22.70 7.93 3.26
CA GLY A 50 23.97 7.35 2.80
C GLY A 50 24.16 7.33 1.28
N PHE A 51 23.07 7.42 0.51
CA PHE A 51 23.08 7.22 -0.96
C PHE A 51 23.87 8.31 -1.70
N PHE A 52 23.78 9.56 -1.28
CA PHE A 52 24.48 10.67 -1.93
C PHE A 52 25.98 10.74 -1.62
N ASN A 53 26.49 9.90 -0.71
CA ASN A 53 27.87 9.98 -0.21
C ASN A 53 28.79 8.88 -0.76
N ILE A 54 28.27 7.95 -1.57
CA ILE A 54 29.03 6.81 -2.08
C ILE A 54 28.97 6.80 -3.60
N VAL A 55 30.02 7.33 -4.22
CA VAL A 55 30.47 7.08 -5.61
C VAL A 55 29.47 7.49 -6.71
N LYS A 56 29.90 8.39 -7.60
CA LYS A 56 29.34 8.70 -8.94
C LYS A 56 28.13 7.82 -9.29
N VAL A 57 26.94 8.25 -8.90
CA VAL A 57 25.72 7.57 -9.32
C VAL A 57 25.66 7.71 -10.84
N GLU A 58 25.70 6.58 -11.55
CA GLU A 58 25.47 6.59 -12.99
C GLU A 58 24.07 7.17 -13.23
N GLU A 59 23.93 8.12 -14.15
CA GLU A 59 22.66 8.79 -14.45
C GLU A 59 21.51 7.79 -14.66
N ALA A 60 21.81 6.63 -15.28
CA ALA A 60 20.85 5.55 -15.49
C ALA A 60 20.30 4.88 -14.20
N ASN A 61 21.00 4.96 -13.07
CA ASN A 61 20.47 4.48 -11.77
C ASN A 61 19.56 5.53 -11.12
N LEU A 62 19.83 6.82 -11.34
CA LEU A 62 18.96 7.92 -10.89
C LEU A 62 17.65 7.90 -11.67
N ASP A 63 17.71 7.75 -12.99
CA ASP A 63 16.53 7.67 -13.84
C ASP A 63 15.63 6.50 -13.42
N ARG A 64 16.21 5.31 -13.20
CA ARG A 64 15.47 4.14 -12.69
C ARG A 64 14.82 4.40 -11.33
N MET A 65 15.52 5.08 -10.43
CA MET A 65 14.96 5.43 -9.12
C MET A 65 13.78 6.40 -9.25
N ILE A 66 13.88 7.40 -10.13
CA ILE A 66 12.78 8.34 -10.41
C ILE A 66 11.57 7.60 -11.00
N ASP A 67 11.78 6.65 -11.91
CA ASP A 67 10.71 5.82 -12.46
C ASP A 67 10.01 5.01 -11.36
N PHE A 68 10.76 4.41 -10.43
CA PHE A 68 10.19 3.75 -9.26
C PHE A 68 9.41 4.72 -8.37
N ASP A 69 9.93 5.92 -8.10
CA ASP A 69 9.25 6.91 -7.25
C ASP A 69 7.93 7.36 -7.88
N ASN A 70 7.90 7.61 -9.20
CA ASN A 70 6.66 7.93 -9.92
C ASN A 70 5.66 6.78 -9.83
N GLN A 71 6.10 5.55 -10.09
CA GLN A 71 5.24 4.37 -9.98
C GLN A 71 4.68 4.19 -8.57
N LEU A 72 5.49 4.43 -7.54
CA LEU A 72 5.04 4.34 -6.15
C LEU A 72 3.98 5.38 -5.81
N VAL A 73 4.12 6.62 -6.30
CA VAL A 73 3.09 7.66 -6.12
C VAL A 73 1.78 7.23 -6.76
N ASP A 74 1.82 6.78 -8.03
CA ASP A 74 0.64 6.32 -8.76
C ASP A 74 -0.03 5.12 -8.06
N ASP A 75 0.76 4.16 -7.58
CA ASP A 75 0.27 2.99 -6.86
C ASP A 75 -0.39 3.39 -5.52
N VAL A 76 0.16 4.36 -4.78
CA VAL A 76 -0.47 4.87 -3.55
C VAL A 76 -1.80 5.54 -3.86
N GLU A 77 -1.87 6.40 -4.88
CA GLU A 77 -3.12 7.06 -5.27
C GLU A 77 -4.18 6.04 -5.67
N LYS A 78 -3.80 5.02 -6.44
CA LYS A 78 -4.70 3.92 -6.82
C LYS A 78 -5.23 3.18 -5.59
N ILE A 79 -4.35 2.82 -4.65
CA ILE A 79 -4.73 2.12 -3.42
C ILE A 79 -5.72 2.96 -2.60
N VAL A 80 -5.46 4.27 -2.44
CA VAL A 80 -6.36 5.18 -1.70
C VAL A 80 -7.74 5.22 -2.36
N ASN A 81 -7.78 5.45 -3.68
CA ASN A 81 -9.03 5.51 -4.44
C ASN A 81 -9.83 4.20 -4.37
N GLU A 82 -9.16 3.04 -4.41
CA GLU A 82 -9.83 1.73 -4.29
C GLU A 82 -10.42 1.51 -2.89
N VAL A 83 -9.73 1.95 -1.85
CA VAL A 83 -10.23 1.88 -0.47
C VAL A 83 -11.44 2.81 -0.26
N GLU A 84 -11.36 4.05 -0.77
CA GLU A 84 -12.49 4.99 -0.71
C GLU A 84 -13.72 4.44 -1.44
N ALA A 85 -13.52 3.85 -2.63
CA ALA A 85 -14.57 3.19 -3.39
C ALA A 85 -15.17 2.01 -2.60
N PHE A 86 -14.32 1.18 -1.98
CA PHE A 86 -14.79 0.06 -1.16
C PHE A 86 -15.61 0.53 0.04
N LYS A 87 -15.17 1.60 0.73
CA LYS A 87 -15.95 2.25 1.78
C LYS A 87 -17.30 2.71 1.25
N ALA A 88 -17.33 3.42 0.13
CA ALA A 88 -18.58 3.91 -0.46
C ALA A 88 -19.56 2.76 -0.79
N GLU A 89 -19.09 1.65 -1.37
CA GLU A 89 -19.88 0.45 -1.65
C GLU A 89 -20.48 -0.14 -0.35
N VAL A 90 -19.66 -0.31 0.68
CA VAL A 90 -20.10 -0.87 1.97
C VAL A 90 -21.12 0.04 2.66
N MET A 91 -20.93 1.36 2.60
CA MET A 91 -21.88 2.34 3.15
C MET A 91 -23.22 2.33 2.40
N LYS A 92 -23.20 2.12 1.08
CA LYS A 92 -24.38 1.91 0.23
C LYS A 92 -25.02 0.52 0.35
N GLN A 93 -24.48 -0.34 1.22
CA GLN A 93 -24.95 -1.71 1.43
C GLN A 93 -24.64 -2.69 0.29
N GLU A 94 -23.71 -2.33 -0.61
CA GLU A 94 -23.32 -3.13 -1.78
C GLU A 94 -22.21 -4.14 -1.41
N ILE A 95 -22.48 -4.99 -0.41
CA ILE A 95 -21.47 -5.82 0.27
C ILE A 95 -21.17 -7.17 -0.40
N LYS A 96 -21.88 -7.51 -1.50
CA LYS A 96 -21.72 -8.82 -2.17
C LYS A 96 -20.31 -9.10 -2.67
N LYS A 97 -19.56 -8.04 -2.99
CA LYS A 97 -18.18 -8.12 -3.51
C LYS A 97 -17.13 -7.84 -2.45
N ALA A 98 -17.50 -7.72 -1.17
CA ALA A 98 -16.56 -7.32 -0.11
C ALA A 98 -15.33 -8.23 -0.03
N LYS A 99 -15.52 -9.54 -0.21
CA LYS A 99 -14.41 -10.51 -0.23
C LYS A 99 -13.46 -10.30 -1.40
N GLU A 100 -14.00 -10.20 -2.63
CA GLU A 100 -13.21 -9.91 -3.84
C GLU A 100 -12.47 -8.56 -3.71
N ARG A 101 -13.15 -7.52 -3.23
CA ARG A 101 -12.57 -6.19 -2.97
C ARG A 101 -11.40 -6.27 -1.99
N THR A 102 -11.58 -7.01 -0.89
CA THR A 102 -10.53 -7.20 0.12
C THR A 102 -9.33 -7.93 -0.47
N GLN A 103 -9.55 -9.02 -1.21
CA GLN A 103 -8.47 -9.76 -1.84
C GLN A 103 -7.71 -8.92 -2.88
N HIS A 104 -8.43 -8.16 -3.73
CA HIS A 104 -7.82 -7.25 -4.69
C HIS A 104 -6.91 -6.22 -4.02
N LEU A 105 -7.38 -5.61 -2.92
CA LEU A 105 -6.60 -4.65 -2.15
C LEU A 105 -5.36 -5.28 -1.50
N VAL A 106 -5.45 -6.53 -1.03
CA VAL A 106 -4.28 -7.29 -0.54
C VAL A 106 -3.24 -7.45 -1.65
N GLU A 107 -3.66 -7.92 -2.83
CA GLU A 107 -2.77 -8.15 -3.98
C GLU A 107 -2.14 -6.84 -4.48
N THR A 108 -2.92 -5.76 -4.51
CA THR A 108 -2.44 -4.43 -4.92
C THR A 108 -1.41 -3.89 -3.93
N LEU A 109 -1.65 -4.04 -2.63
CA LEU A 109 -0.72 -3.62 -1.59
C LEU A 109 0.56 -4.48 -1.58
N GLU A 110 0.46 -5.78 -1.91
CA GLU A 110 1.62 -6.65 -2.11
C GLU A 110 2.46 -6.26 -3.32
N ALA A 111 1.83 -5.87 -4.43
CA ALA A 111 2.52 -5.38 -5.60
C ALA A 111 3.28 -4.07 -5.28
N PHE A 112 2.61 -3.13 -4.61
CA PHE A 112 3.23 -1.89 -4.14
C PHE A 112 4.45 -2.17 -3.25
N GLU A 113 4.31 -3.06 -2.26
CA GLU A 113 5.39 -3.40 -1.34
C GLU A 113 6.61 -3.99 -2.07
N LYS A 114 6.39 -4.80 -3.11
CA LYS A 114 7.47 -5.34 -3.96
C LYS A 114 8.17 -4.24 -4.77
N THR A 115 7.42 -3.31 -5.35
CA THR A 115 8.00 -2.15 -6.06
C THR A 115 8.85 -1.31 -5.11
N PHE A 116 8.36 -1.11 -3.88
CA PHE A 116 9.06 -0.37 -2.85
C PHE A 116 10.37 -1.05 -2.42
N ASP A 117 10.38 -2.38 -2.31
CA ASP A 117 11.59 -3.14 -1.99
C ASP A 117 12.65 -3.05 -3.10
N LYS A 118 12.24 -3.18 -4.36
CA LYS A 118 13.14 -3.07 -5.52
C LYS A 118 13.82 -1.70 -5.59
N ARG A 119 13.11 -0.63 -5.25
CA ARG A 119 13.70 0.71 -5.12
C ARG A 119 14.90 0.69 -4.16
N GLY A 120 14.78 0.01 -3.02
CA GLY A 120 15.88 -0.14 -2.06
C GLY A 120 17.09 -0.91 -2.62
N GLU A 121 16.85 -1.96 -3.40
CA GLU A 121 17.92 -2.75 -4.05
C GLU A 121 18.71 -1.93 -5.07
N VAL A 122 18.02 -1.11 -5.87
CA VAL A 122 18.67 -0.19 -6.83
C VAL A 122 19.50 0.88 -6.12
N ILE A 123 18.97 1.45 -5.03
CA ILE A 123 19.68 2.44 -4.21
C ILE A 123 20.95 1.83 -3.60
N LEU A 124 20.92 0.57 -3.19
CA LEU A 124 22.07 -0.14 -2.61
C LEU A 124 23.05 -0.68 -3.66
N GLY A 125 22.74 -0.57 -4.96
CA GLY A 125 23.60 -1.07 -6.04
C GLY A 125 23.74 -2.60 -6.06
N VAL A 126 22.78 -3.33 -5.51
CA VAL A 126 22.77 -4.80 -5.42
C VAL A 126 21.87 -5.45 -6.48
N SER A 127 21.34 -4.66 -7.42
CA SER A 127 20.45 -5.09 -8.52
C SER A 127 21.10 -4.99 -9.90
#